data_AF-A0A8B6DQT5-F1
#
_entry.id   AF-A0A8B6DQT5-F1
#
_cell.length_a   1.000
_cell.length_b   1.000
_cell.length_c   1.000
_cell.angle_alpha   90.00
_cell.angle_beta   90.00
_cell.angle_gamma   90.00
#
_symmetry.space_group_name_H-M   'P 1'
#
loop_
_entity.id
_entity.type
_entity.pdbx_description
1 polymer ?
#
loop_
_entity_poly.entity_id
_entity_poly.type
_entity_poly.pdbx_seq_one_letter_code
_entity_poly.pdbx_strand_id
1 'polypeptide(L)'
;MSGKGKKKGKSPEKTPAKATRHSPRTNAQVTPEAMDTASELSNSAEKLKITDKKETILPAFYEELKLPRALFDLAESIQKSSNKVLGNKDVKKNFEEFQQIFQGLTTPVKGQDSKSKSNKRKRSDGQNGDEIMTPVEISELQESAKKLKEDLTKQQQENKVRENLIEKLKDNNRKLEQDVTGYKETAATMEKQGKIEMKKLSMEIEFSTTKLQKAHSEITKLKETIEENEKRFLEKTVVKDREEEMTNGSDTKSEELLQELKTIRNQLIEEQKAHQKTKKEEKLEREELQKVKEELLYEKDTLTNELTQVRTDKQQKNEELESIGNELIKSSDFNERKSRECESLKDQFAQMQNELKQKNEELESIDNELVRSRDFNERKSRECESLKDQIGQMQNELKQKNEELDDLRNRLSSLSASKLDGDPNITDLGDPNRPLKLVERYQQLYDNLWTDIFDELTDSYHDVDSSGEREKMAAMEIMSIFERVLQFCKHLVEDQEKTIISTLTCCSQDNLDEHASNIDISTIRNIRKSNAQQTLPSIVQQYARQNDQELTGLMKDFAEECIAICWLTQVQDPPIAFEFKYDHGVELDKDLMREFTVSGDIVDYVVWPTMRLTLDGPVMVKSVVQPIKKKR
;
A
#
# COMPACT_ATOMS: atom_id res chain seq x y z
N MET A 1 -51.10 -40.72 32.07
CA MET A 1 -50.67 -39.60 32.95
C MET A 1 -50.22 -38.47 32.03
N SER A 2 -50.81 -37.27 32.08
CA SER A 2 -50.45 -36.12 32.95
C SER A 2 -49.03 -35.59 32.67
N GLY A 3 -48.79 -34.35 32.22
CA GLY A 3 -49.69 -33.22 31.87
C GLY A 3 -49.00 -32.26 30.86
N LYS A 4 -49.69 -31.52 29.98
CA LYS A 4 -50.56 -30.31 30.15
C LYS A 4 -49.82 -28.96 30.29
N GLY A 5 -49.67 -28.22 29.18
CA GLY A 5 -49.55 -26.75 29.11
C GLY A 5 -48.54 -26.23 28.07
N LYS A 6 -48.71 -25.06 27.41
CA LYS A 6 -49.86 -24.13 27.31
C LYS A 6 -49.65 -23.14 26.13
N LYS A 7 -50.72 -22.85 25.34
CA LYS A 7 -51.20 -21.53 24.83
C LYS A 7 -50.17 -20.37 24.60
N LYS A 8 -50.06 -19.60 23.49
CA LYS A 8 -50.88 -19.16 22.30
C LYS A 8 -49.89 -18.79 21.14
N GLY A 9 -50.22 -18.41 19.89
CA GLY A 9 -51.49 -18.30 19.15
C GLY A 9 -51.80 -16.91 18.52
N LYS A 10 -51.86 -16.82 17.17
CA LYS A 10 -52.22 -15.66 16.28
C LYS A 10 -51.18 -14.51 16.13
N SER A 11 -51.12 -13.70 15.05
CA SER A 11 -51.51 -13.83 13.61
C SER A 11 -50.64 -12.87 12.72
N PRO A 12 -51.09 -12.03 11.75
CA PRO A 12 -50.62 -12.19 10.35
C PRO A 12 -50.11 -10.93 9.58
N GLU A 13 -49.62 -11.17 8.35
CA GLU A 13 -49.68 -10.29 7.16
C GLU A 13 -48.74 -9.06 7.02
N LYS A 14 -48.43 -8.71 5.74
CA LYS A 14 -47.83 -7.44 5.23
C LYS A 14 -46.37 -7.17 5.68
N THR A 15 -45.44 -6.57 4.90
CA THR A 15 -45.39 -5.75 3.66
C THR A 15 -43.89 -5.65 3.22
N PRO A 16 -43.44 -4.84 2.23
CA PRO A 16 -44.02 -4.33 0.97
C PRO A 16 -43.09 -4.59 -0.25
N ALA A 17 -43.39 -3.98 -1.41
CA ALA A 17 -42.55 -4.01 -2.62
C ALA A 17 -41.25 -3.17 -2.52
N LYS A 18 -40.29 -3.46 -3.41
CA LYS A 18 -39.22 -2.53 -3.81
C LYS A 18 -39.19 -2.41 -5.34
N ALA A 19 -39.30 -1.19 -5.84
CA ALA A 19 -39.17 -0.85 -7.25
C ALA A 19 -37.94 0.05 -7.48
N THR A 20 -37.64 0.33 -8.75
CA THR A 20 -36.72 1.38 -9.24
C THR A 20 -35.28 1.40 -8.71
N ARG A 21 -34.32 1.13 -9.61
CA ARG A 21 -33.21 2.05 -9.85
C ARG A 21 -33.06 2.26 -11.36
N HIS A 22 -32.85 3.50 -11.78
CA HIS A 22 -32.63 3.87 -13.19
C HIS A 22 -31.15 3.80 -13.56
N SER A 23 -30.87 3.49 -14.82
CA SER A 23 -29.61 3.81 -15.49
C SER A 23 -29.71 5.18 -16.18
N PRO A 24 -28.65 6.00 -16.09
CA PRO A 24 -28.12 6.72 -17.24
C PRO A 24 -26.68 6.23 -17.50
N ARG A 25 -26.33 5.69 -18.66
CA ARG A 25 -26.38 6.27 -20.02
C ARG A 25 -25.46 7.49 -20.14
N THR A 26 -24.17 7.21 -20.26
CA THR A 26 -23.15 8.16 -20.71
C THR A 26 -23.31 8.42 -22.22
N ASN A 27 -23.46 9.69 -22.59
CA ASN A 27 -23.28 10.18 -23.95
C ASN A 27 -22.02 11.04 -23.98
N ALA A 28 -21.13 10.83 -24.96
CA ALA A 28 -19.97 11.68 -25.20
C ALA A 28 -19.81 11.95 -26.70
N GLN A 29 -19.91 13.22 -27.08
CA GLN A 29 -19.67 13.78 -28.41
C GLN A 29 -19.12 15.21 -28.17
N VAL A 30 -17.93 15.55 -28.67
CA VAL A 30 -17.66 16.14 -30.01
C VAL A 30 -18.07 17.63 -30.08
N THR A 31 -17.22 18.62 -30.37
CA THR A 31 -15.74 18.60 -30.62
C THR A 31 -15.00 19.83 -30.01
N PRO A 32 -14.40 20.83 -30.72
CA PRO A 32 -13.11 21.38 -30.26
C PRO A 32 -13.08 22.91 -30.09
N GLU A 33 -11.96 23.46 -29.62
CA GLU A 33 -11.20 24.55 -30.28
C GLU A 33 -9.94 24.90 -29.47
N ALA A 34 -9.05 25.72 -30.02
CA ALA A 34 -7.81 26.14 -29.39
C ALA A 34 -7.52 27.61 -29.72
N MET A 35 -6.99 28.38 -28.77
CA MET A 35 -5.98 29.41 -29.04
C MET A 35 -5.32 29.97 -27.76
N ASP A 36 -4.26 30.73 -27.99
CA ASP A 36 -3.32 31.28 -27.01
C ASP A 36 -3.91 32.20 -25.93
N THR A 37 -3.25 32.21 -24.76
CA THR A 37 -2.89 33.47 -24.05
C THR A 37 -1.85 33.19 -22.97
N ALA A 38 -0.58 33.01 -23.38
CA ALA A 38 0.56 32.90 -22.47
C ALA A 38 1.48 34.13 -22.60
N SER A 39 1.00 35.28 -22.11
CA SER A 39 1.72 36.55 -22.15
C SER A 39 2.01 37.10 -20.75
N GLU A 40 3.15 37.78 -20.64
CA GLU A 40 3.40 38.92 -19.75
C GLU A 40 3.01 38.82 -18.27
N LEU A 41 4.00 38.57 -17.39
CA LEU A 41 4.24 39.42 -16.21
C LEU A 41 5.62 39.20 -15.57
N SER A 42 6.68 39.37 -16.37
CA SER A 42 8.05 39.49 -15.88
C SER A 42 8.63 40.84 -16.33
N ASN A 43 8.30 41.91 -15.59
CA ASN A 43 9.05 43.17 -15.46
C ASN A 43 8.17 44.30 -14.86
N SER A 44 8.14 44.47 -13.53
CA SER A 44 8.01 45.77 -12.84
C SER A 44 7.90 45.61 -11.32
N ALA A 45 8.80 46.28 -10.57
CA ALA A 45 8.55 46.91 -9.25
C ALA A 45 9.84 47.26 -8.46
N GLU A 46 11.03 47.34 -9.09
CA GLU A 46 12.23 47.89 -8.41
C GLU A 46 12.11 49.42 -8.26
N LYS A 47 11.27 49.89 -7.32
CA LYS A 47 11.21 51.27 -6.80
C LYS A 47 10.19 51.39 -5.66
N LEU A 48 10.69 51.40 -4.42
CA LEU A 48 10.43 52.47 -3.44
C LEU A 48 11.31 52.26 -2.20
N LYS A 49 11.85 53.35 -1.66
CA LYS A 49 12.60 53.34 -0.39
C LYS A 49 11.70 53.82 0.73
N ILE A 50 11.71 53.06 1.84
CA ILE A 50 11.59 53.49 3.24
C ILE A 50 10.59 54.62 3.53
N THR A 51 9.50 54.28 4.22
CA THR A 51 9.00 55.09 5.34
C THR A 51 8.52 54.15 6.46
N ASP A 52 8.94 54.44 7.70
CA ASP A 52 8.52 53.68 8.88
C ASP A 52 7.07 53.95 9.26
N LYS A 53 6.26 52.88 9.37
CA LYS A 53 5.15 52.81 10.33
C LYS A 53 5.09 51.40 10.92
N LYS A 54 5.01 51.31 12.25
CA LYS A 54 4.77 50.10 13.04
C LYS A 54 3.43 50.22 13.75
N GLU A 55 3.03 49.15 14.45
CA GLU A 55 1.88 49.08 15.36
C GLU A 55 0.54 49.07 14.56
N THR A 56 -0.47 48.24 14.81
CA THR A 56 -0.82 47.31 15.93
C THR A 56 -1.53 46.09 15.30
N ILE A 57 -1.49 44.84 15.79
CA ILE A 57 -2.27 44.26 16.92
C ILE A 57 -1.75 42.83 17.21
N LEU A 58 -1.45 42.53 18.48
CA LEU A 58 -1.64 41.22 19.17
C LEU A 58 -1.07 41.33 20.60
N PRO A 59 -1.81 40.85 21.62
CA PRO A 59 -1.41 39.57 22.22
C PRO A 59 -2.58 38.71 22.73
N ALA A 60 -2.66 37.45 22.29
CA ALA A 60 -3.60 36.46 22.84
C ALA A 60 -3.11 34.99 22.81
N PHE A 61 -1.99 34.68 22.15
CA PHE A 61 -1.70 33.33 21.63
C PHE A 61 -0.56 32.54 22.33
N TYR A 62 -0.02 33.01 23.46
CA TYR A 62 1.32 32.61 23.93
C TYR A 62 1.40 31.64 25.14
N GLU A 63 0.29 31.07 25.63
CA GLU A 63 0.32 30.14 26.79
C GLU A 63 0.24 28.64 26.44
N GLU A 64 -0.35 28.23 25.30
CA GLU A 64 -0.71 26.81 25.07
C GLU A 64 0.40 25.91 24.46
N LEU A 65 1.49 26.45 23.92
CA LEU A 65 2.51 25.64 23.20
C LEU A 65 3.67 25.12 24.07
N LYS A 66 3.35 24.21 24.99
CA LYS A 66 4.35 23.30 25.60
C LYS A 66 4.43 21.99 24.81
N LEU A 67 5.41 21.88 23.91
CA LEU A 67 5.63 20.64 23.13
C LEU A 67 5.94 19.43 24.06
N PRO A 68 5.24 18.29 23.93
CA PRO A 68 5.51 17.11 24.74
C PRO A 68 6.84 16.41 24.39
N ARG A 69 7.46 15.80 25.40
CA ARG A 69 8.67 14.96 25.31
C ARG A 69 8.58 13.87 24.22
N ALA A 70 7.39 13.29 24.06
CA ALA A 70 7.09 12.16 23.18
C ALA A 70 7.52 12.34 21.70
N LEU A 71 7.58 13.57 21.18
CA LEU A 71 8.08 13.83 19.82
C LEU A 71 9.57 13.52 19.66
N PHE A 72 10.37 13.67 20.73
CA PHE A 72 11.78 13.27 20.75
C PHE A 72 11.92 11.75 20.84
N ASP A 73 11.15 11.13 21.73
CA ASP A 73 11.20 9.69 22.00
C ASP A 73 10.78 8.87 20.75
N LEU A 74 9.80 9.36 19.99
CA LEU A 74 9.37 8.78 18.71
C LEU A 74 10.46 8.84 17.63
N ALA A 75 11.16 9.97 17.51
CA ALA A 75 12.25 10.13 16.54
C ALA A 75 13.42 9.16 16.81
N GLU A 76 13.79 8.99 18.08
CA GLU A 76 14.86 8.06 18.48
C GLU A 76 14.45 6.59 18.22
N SER A 77 13.17 6.24 18.38
CA SER A 77 12.63 4.91 18.08
C SER A 77 12.68 4.58 16.59
N ILE A 78 12.30 5.53 15.72
CA ILE A 78 12.38 5.38 14.26
C ILE A 78 13.84 5.18 13.81
N GLN A 79 14.78 5.95 14.37
CA GLN A 79 16.20 5.85 14.04
C GLN A 79 16.82 4.50 14.47
N LYS A 80 16.44 3.97 15.65
CA LYS A 80 16.84 2.62 16.09
C LYS A 80 16.27 1.52 15.20
N SER A 81 15.04 1.70 14.73
CA SER A 81 14.34 0.73 13.87
C SER A 81 14.98 0.64 12.47
N SER A 82 15.27 1.79 11.85
CA SER A 82 15.94 1.87 10.54
C SER A 82 17.29 1.13 10.50
N ASN A 83 18.11 1.32 11.54
CA ASN A 83 19.41 0.67 11.66
C ASN A 83 19.33 -0.87 11.83
N LYS A 84 18.19 -1.41 12.28
CA LYS A 84 17.98 -2.86 12.46
C LYS A 84 17.64 -3.58 11.15
N VAL A 85 17.06 -2.87 10.18
CA VAL A 85 16.64 -3.45 8.87
C VAL A 85 17.80 -3.48 7.86
N LEU A 86 18.69 -2.49 7.89
CA LEU A 86 19.80 -2.35 6.93
C LEU A 86 21.06 -3.18 7.28
N GLY A 87 21.02 -4.01 8.33
CA GLY A 87 22.21 -4.64 8.91
C GLY A 87 22.59 -6.04 8.40
N ASN A 88 21.79 -6.67 7.54
CA ASN A 88 21.93 -8.11 7.24
C ASN A 88 23.05 -8.42 6.22
N LYS A 89 24.29 -8.55 6.72
CA LYS A 89 25.50 -8.82 5.91
C LYS A 89 25.52 -10.22 5.30
N ASP A 90 24.83 -11.18 5.91
CA ASP A 90 24.98 -12.60 5.59
C ASP A 90 24.40 -12.96 4.20
N VAL A 91 23.33 -12.27 3.79
CA VAL A 91 22.77 -12.38 2.43
C VAL A 91 23.81 -12.03 1.36
N LYS A 92 24.61 -10.99 1.60
CA LYS A 92 25.66 -10.57 0.65
C LYS A 92 26.82 -11.58 0.61
N LYS A 93 27.25 -12.09 1.77
CA LYS A 93 28.30 -13.11 1.87
C LYS A 93 27.91 -14.39 1.12
N ASN A 94 26.68 -14.87 1.31
CA ASN A 94 26.19 -16.08 0.65
C ASN A 94 26.11 -15.89 -0.88
N PHE A 95 25.79 -14.68 -1.36
CA PHE A 95 25.78 -14.35 -2.80
C PHE A 95 27.20 -14.30 -3.40
N GLU A 96 28.18 -13.76 -2.68
CA GLU A 96 29.59 -13.73 -3.10
C GLU A 96 30.21 -15.15 -3.12
N GLU A 97 29.86 -16.02 -2.17
CA GLU A 97 30.25 -17.44 -2.17
C GLU A 97 29.64 -18.21 -3.35
N PHE A 98 28.35 -17.96 -3.67
CA PHE A 98 27.68 -18.57 -4.82
C PHE A 98 28.31 -18.15 -6.16
N GLN A 99 28.72 -16.88 -6.31
CA GLN A 99 29.42 -16.41 -7.51
C GLN A 99 30.79 -17.06 -7.70
N GLN A 100 31.55 -17.33 -6.62
CA GLN A 100 32.85 -18.00 -6.73
C GLN A 100 32.72 -19.44 -7.24
N ILE A 101 31.73 -20.18 -6.74
CA ILE A 101 31.43 -21.55 -7.21
C ILE A 101 31.09 -21.54 -8.71
N PHE A 102 30.26 -20.60 -9.16
CA PHE A 102 29.84 -20.51 -10.56
C PHE A 102 30.97 -20.09 -11.52
N GLN A 103 31.92 -19.26 -11.06
CA GLN A 103 33.11 -18.89 -11.84
C GLN A 103 34.13 -20.04 -11.94
N GLY A 104 34.22 -20.90 -10.93
CA GLY A 104 35.06 -22.10 -10.97
C GLY A 104 34.64 -23.07 -12.10
N LEU A 105 33.33 -23.23 -12.30
CA LEU A 105 32.74 -24.16 -13.28
C LEU A 105 32.83 -23.68 -14.75
N THR A 106 33.26 -22.45 -15.00
CA THR A 106 33.15 -21.81 -16.34
C THR A 106 34.49 -21.40 -16.96
N THR A 107 35.63 -21.87 -16.43
CA THR A 107 36.96 -21.61 -17.00
C THR A 107 37.46 -22.76 -17.91
N PRO A 108 37.74 -22.53 -19.20
CA PRO A 108 38.27 -23.58 -20.08
C PRO A 108 39.74 -23.86 -19.77
N VAL A 109 40.06 -25.13 -19.47
CA VAL A 109 41.45 -25.59 -19.25
C VAL A 109 42.22 -25.54 -20.58
N LYS A 110 42.94 -24.44 -20.81
CA LYS A 110 43.93 -24.35 -21.90
C LYS A 110 45.17 -25.14 -21.53
N GLY A 111 45.45 -26.21 -22.28
CA GLY A 111 46.63 -27.04 -22.06
C GLY A 111 47.95 -26.29 -22.29
N GLN A 112 48.97 -26.67 -21.51
CA GLN A 112 50.38 -26.39 -21.80
C GLN A 112 51.17 -27.70 -21.69
N ASP A 113 51.95 -28.01 -22.73
CA ASP A 113 52.85 -29.16 -22.74
C ASP A 113 54.04 -28.96 -21.78
N SER A 114 54.29 -29.92 -20.88
CA SER A 114 55.66 -30.19 -20.41
C SER A 114 55.84 -31.54 -19.72
N LYS A 115 56.34 -32.51 -20.51
CA LYS A 115 57.27 -33.59 -20.16
C LYS A 115 57.48 -33.96 -18.66
N SER A 116 56.96 -35.14 -18.32
CA SER A 116 57.65 -36.18 -17.51
C SER A 116 58.07 -35.90 -16.05
N LYS A 117 57.55 -36.73 -15.13
CA LYS A 117 58.26 -37.94 -14.66
C LYS A 117 57.35 -38.87 -13.86
N SER A 118 57.82 -40.11 -13.66
CA SER A 118 57.06 -41.22 -13.08
C SER A 118 56.85 -41.12 -11.57
N ASN A 119 55.68 -41.56 -11.09
CA ASN A 119 55.64 -42.38 -9.88
C ASN A 119 54.45 -43.36 -9.88
N LYS A 120 54.66 -44.60 -9.44
CA LYS A 120 53.62 -45.64 -9.33
C LYS A 120 52.95 -45.59 -7.96
N ARG A 121 51.62 -45.67 -7.90
CA ARG A 121 50.86 -46.28 -6.79
C ARG A 121 49.58 -46.95 -7.33
N LYS A 122 48.94 -47.78 -6.49
CA LYS A 122 48.01 -48.84 -6.93
C LYS A 122 46.57 -48.34 -7.17
N ARG A 123 45.84 -49.10 -7.98
CA ARG A 123 44.39 -49.01 -8.19
C ARG A 123 43.60 -49.44 -6.94
N SER A 124 42.39 -48.92 -6.85
CA SER A 124 41.20 -49.60 -6.31
C SER A 124 40.06 -49.22 -7.26
N ASP A 125 39.45 -50.20 -7.90
CA ASP A 125 38.51 -49.96 -9.00
C ASP A 125 37.09 -49.64 -8.48
N GLY A 126 36.38 -48.76 -9.19
CA GLY A 126 34.99 -48.39 -8.93
C GLY A 126 34.40 -47.76 -10.20
N GLN A 127 33.42 -48.42 -10.80
CA GLN A 127 32.80 -47.99 -12.06
C GLN A 127 31.50 -47.24 -11.77
N ASN A 128 31.52 -45.92 -11.94
CA ASN A 128 30.31 -45.16 -12.25
C ASN A 128 30.21 -45.04 -13.77
N GLY A 129 28.99 -45.10 -14.32
CA GLY A 129 28.75 -44.82 -15.73
C GLY A 129 28.63 -43.31 -15.97
N ASP A 130 29.48 -42.76 -16.82
CA ASP A 130 29.32 -41.38 -17.31
C ASP A 130 28.19 -41.34 -18.35
N GLU A 131 26.98 -40.95 -17.94
CA GLU A 131 25.91 -40.62 -18.89
C GLU A 131 26.28 -39.33 -19.63
N ILE A 132 26.63 -39.48 -20.90
CA ILE A 132 27.00 -38.35 -21.77
C ILE A 132 25.71 -37.64 -22.21
N MET A 133 25.39 -36.54 -21.52
CA MET A 133 24.34 -35.59 -21.94
C MET A 133 24.31 -35.37 -23.45
N THR A 134 23.13 -35.42 -24.05
CA THR A 134 22.99 -35.25 -25.49
C THR A 134 23.26 -33.80 -25.92
N PRO A 135 23.72 -33.57 -27.16
CA PRO A 135 23.91 -32.21 -27.68
C PRO A 135 22.65 -31.33 -27.68
N VAL A 136 21.46 -31.93 -27.62
CA VAL A 136 20.16 -31.22 -27.58
C VAL A 136 19.93 -30.65 -26.18
N GLU A 137 20.02 -31.48 -25.13
CA GLU A 137 19.86 -31.06 -23.73
C GLU A 137 20.92 -30.00 -23.35
N ILE A 138 22.14 -30.15 -23.86
CA ILE A 138 23.21 -29.14 -23.71
C ILE A 138 22.81 -27.80 -24.36
N SER A 139 22.11 -27.82 -25.49
CA SER A 139 21.66 -26.62 -26.21
C SER A 139 20.49 -25.94 -25.48
N GLU A 140 19.51 -26.71 -25.00
CA GLU A 140 18.35 -26.19 -24.26
C GLU A 140 18.74 -25.60 -22.90
N LEU A 141 19.69 -26.22 -22.19
CA LEU A 141 20.28 -25.62 -20.97
C LEU A 141 21.10 -24.36 -21.28
N GLN A 142 21.80 -24.29 -22.41
CA GLN A 142 22.51 -23.07 -22.83
C GLN A 142 21.55 -21.93 -23.15
N GLU A 143 20.44 -22.18 -23.85
CA GLU A 143 19.42 -21.17 -24.14
C GLU A 143 18.68 -20.73 -22.87
N SER A 144 18.34 -21.66 -21.99
CA SER A 144 17.74 -21.37 -20.68
C SER A 144 18.67 -20.51 -19.81
N ALA A 145 19.97 -20.86 -19.74
CA ALA A 145 20.97 -20.09 -18.99
C ALA A 145 21.23 -18.71 -19.61
N LYS A 146 21.17 -18.58 -20.94
CA LYS A 146 21.24 -17.29 -21.65
C LYS A 146 20.05 -16.40 -21.27
N LYS A 147 18.81 -16.92 -21.34
CA LYS A 147 17.60 -16.18 -20.95
C LYS A 147 17.66 -15.72 -19.49
N LEU A 148 18.03 -16.60 -18.56
CA LEU A 148 18.18 -16.29 -17.14
C LEU A 148 19.20 -15.14 -16.90
N LYS A 149 20.27 -15.10 -17.71
CA LYS A 149 21.30 -14.05 -17.67
C LYS A 149 20.81 -12.72 -18.26
N GLU A 150 19.96 -12.75 -19.28
CA GLU A 150 19.32 -11.56 -19.84
C GLU A 150 18.32 -10.96 -18.84
N ASP A 151 17.47 -11.78 -18.22
CA ASP A 151 16.56 -11.34 -17.15
C ASP A 151 17.31 -10.79 -15.91
N LEU A 152 18.42 -11.42 -15.50
CA LEU A 152 19.25 -10.94 -14.41
C LEU A 152 19.91 -9.59 -14.70
N THR A 153 20.42 -9.36 -15.92
CA THR A 153 21.02 -8.07 -16.28
C THR A 153 19.97 -6.96 -16.38
N LYS A 154 18.76 -7.27 -16.88
CA LYS A 154 17.61 -6.37 -16.83
C LYS A 154 17.25 -5.99 -15.38
N GLN A 155 17.14 -6.96 -14.48
CA GLN A 155 16.84 -6.72 -13.07
C GLN A 155 17.91 -5.86 -12.37
N GLN A 156 19.20 -6.08 -12.68
CA GLN A 156 20.29 -5.24 -12.20
C GLN A 156 20.18 -3.79 -12.70
N GLN A 157 19.79 -3.60 -13.97
CA GLN A 157 19.58 -2.27 -14.54
C GLN A 157 18.38 -1.55 -13.91
N GLU A 158 17.26 -2.26 -13.67
CA GLU A 158 16.10 -1.71 -12.95
C GLU A 158 16.45 -1.32 -11.50
N ASN A 159 17.20 -2.16 -10.78
CA ASN A 159 17.67 -1.84 -9.43
C ASN A 159 18.56 -0.59 -9.41
N LYS A 160 19.48 -0.46 -10.38
CA LYS A 160 20.31 0.75 -10.53
C LYS A 160 19.47 2.00 -10.80
N VAL A 161 18.35 1.91 -11.50
CA VAL A 161 17.40 3.03 -11.67
C VAL A 161 16.70 3.37 -10.35
N ARG A 162 16.30 2.36 -9.56
CA ARG A 162 15.69 2.57 -8.22
C ARG A 162 16.67 3.23 -7.24
N GLU A 163 17.93 2.81 -7.22
CA GLU A 163 18.99 3.43 -6.40
C GLU A 163 19.16 4.92 -6.73
N ASN A 164 19.26 5.26 -8.03
CA ASN A 164 19.35 6.66 -8.48
C ASN A 164 18.11 7.51 -8.11
N LEU A 165 16.92 6.91 -8.02
CA LEU A 165 15.71 7.59 -7.56
C LEU A 165 15.73 7.81 -6.05
N ILE A 166 16.18 6.83 -5.27
CA ILE A 166 16.37 6.92 -3.82
C ILE A 166 17.39 8.02 -3.48
N GLU A 167 18.49 8.13 -4.23
CA GLU A 167 19.49 9.18 -4.04
C GLU A 167 18.88 10.59 -4.24
N LYS A 168 18.11 10.79 -5.32
CA LYS A 168 17.39 12.05 -5.58
C LYS A 168 16.36 12.40 -4.49
N LEU A 169 15.68 11.40 -3.93
CA LEU A 169 14.73 11.61 -2.84
C LEU A 169 15.43 12.03 -1.53
N LYS A 170 16.60 11.46 -1.21
CA LYS A 170 17.43 11.91 -0.07
C LYS A 170 17.86 13.38 -0.23
N ASP A 171 18.31 13.77 -1.42
CA ASP A 171 18.76 15.15 -1.68
C ASP A 171 17.61 16.17 -1.68
N ASN A 172 16.40 15.76 -2.09
CA ASN A 172 15.22 16.60 -1.93
C ASN A 172 14.81 16.74 -0.44
N ASN A 173 14.88 15.67 0.35
CA ASN A 173 14.63 15.75 1.79
C ASN A 173 15.65 16.65 2.50
N ARG A 174 16.94 16.55 2.16
CA ARG A 174 18.00 17.44 2.70
C ARG A 174 17.72 18.93 2.44
N LYS A 175 17.17 19.28 1.27
CA LYS A 175 16.76 20.66 0.96
C LYS A 175 15.57 21.08 1.81
N LEU A 176 14.53 20.24 1.91
CA LEU A 176 13.37 20.51 2.77
C LEU A 176 13.76 20.67 4.25
N GLU A 177 14.73 19.89 4.74
CA GLU A 177 15.30 20.04 6.08
C GLU A 177 15.99 21.41 6.25
N GLN A 178 16.78 21.84 5.26
CA GLN A 178 17.43 23.16 5.24
C GLN A 178 16.41 24.31 5.21
N ASP A 179 15.41 24.23 4.33
CA ASP A 179 14.33 25.22 4.24
C ASP A 179 13.55 25.32 5.57
N VAL A 180 13.21 24.17 6.18
CA VAL A 180 12.56 24.11 7.50
C VAL A 180 13.45 24.69 8.61
N THR A 181 14.78 24.57 8.55
CA THR A 181 15.65 25.29 9.49
C THR A 181 15.64 26.80 9.26
N GLY A 182 15.68 27.28 8.01
CA GLY A 182 15.57 28.70 7.69
C GLY A 182 14.24 29.33 8.13
N TYR A 183 13.12 28.60 7.96
CA TYR A 183 11.82 29.04 8.47
C TYR A 183 11.75 29.08 10.00
N LYS A 184 12.45 28.18 10.71
CA LYS A 184 12.55 28.23 12.18
C LYS A 184 13.39 29.41 12.67
N GLU A 185 14.52 29.70 12.01
CA GLU A 185 15.37 30.83 12.35
C GLU A 185 14.68 32.18 12.11
N THR A 186 13.99 32.33 10.98
CA THR A 186 13.20 33.54 10.67
C THR A 186 11.99 33.71 11.59
N ALA A 187 11.29 32.64 11.95
CA ALA A 187 10.25 32.71 12.99
C ALA A 187 10.82 33.18 14.35
N ALA A 188 11.99 32.67 14.75
CA ALA A 188 12.65 33.03 16.00
C ALA A 188 13.22 34.47 16.02
N THR A 189 13.58 35.05 14.87
CA THR A 189 13.93 36.48 14.80
C THR A 189 12.70 37.38 14.81
N MET A 190 11.62 37.01 14.12
CA MET A 190 10.33 37.73 14.18
C MET A 190 9.73 37.72 15.60
N GLU A 191 9.79 36.59 16.32
CA GLU A 191 9.37 36.51 17.73
C GLU A 191 10.17 37.49 18.62
N LYS A 192 11.50 37.52 18.48
CA LYS A 192 12.36 38.46 19.22
C LYS A 192 12.02 39.91 18.91
N GLN A 193 11.79 40.23 17.64
CA GLN A 193 11.41 41.59 17.22
C GLN A 193 10.03 41.99 17.76
N GLY A 194 9.02 41.11 17.69
CA GLY A 194 7.70 41.36 18.26
C GLY A 194 7.73 41.59 19.77
N LYS A 195 8.59 40.87 20.51
CA LYS A 195 8.81 41.09 21.96
C LYS A 195 9.48 42.45 22.25
N ILE A 196 10.36 42.93 21.38
CA ILE A 196 10.96 44.28 21.49
C ILE A 196 9.90 45.36 21.20
N GLU A 197 9.06 45.17 20.18
CA GLU A 197 8.01 46.12 19.80
C GLU A 197 6.89 46.22 20.84
N MET A 198 6.39 45.10 21.38
CA MET A 198 5.47 45.12 22.53
C MET A 198 6.08 45.84 23.76
N LYS A 199 7.38 45.68 24.01
CA LYS A 199 8.03 46.37 25.14
C LYS A 199 8.12 47.88 24.93
N LYS A 200 8.34 48.36 23.70
CA LYS A 200 8.22 49.79 23.36
C LYS A 200 6.80 50.30 23.59
N LEU A 201 5.80 49.60 23.03
CA LEU A 201 4.38 49.94 23.20
C LEU A 201 3.98 50.05 24.68
N SER A 202 4.39 49.11 25.54
CA SER A 202 4.09 49.16 26.98
C SER A 202 4.62 50.44 27.63
N MET A 203 5.88 50.81 27.37
CA MET A 203 6.48 52.03 27.91
C MET A 203 5.78 53.31 27.41
N GLU A 204 5.34 53.32 26.16
CA GLU A 204 4.66 54.47 25.55
C GLU A 204 3.21 54.62 26.06
N ILE A 205 2.54 53.50 26.36
CA ILE A 205 1.26 53.47 27.09
C ILE A 205 1.43 53.97 28.52
N GLU A 206 2.41 53.46 29.28
CA GLU A 206 2.70 53.89 30.66
C GLU A 206 3.01 55.40 30.75
N PHE A 207 3.79 55.93 29.81
CA PHE A 207 4.09 57.36 29.70
C PHE A 207 2.85 58.20 29.35
N SER A 208 1.97 57.69 28.49
CA SER A 208 0.71 58.35 28.13
C SER A 208 -0.29 58.33 29.29
N THR A 209 -0.38 57.22 30.03
CA THR A 209 -1.22 57.08 31.23
C THR A 209 -0.79 58.03 32.35
N THR A 210 0.52 58.14 32.62
CA THR A 210 1.03 59.07 33.64
C THR A 210 0.82 60.55 33.27
N LYS A 211 0.92 60.91 31.97
CA LYS A 211 0.47 62.23 31.49
C LYS A 211 -1.02 62.47 31.73
N LEU A 212 -1.88 61.51 31.40
CA LEU A 212 -3.34 61.60 31.61
C LEU A 212 -3.71 61.76 33.09
N GLN A 213 -3.04 61.03 33.99
CA GLN A 213 -3.20 61.17 35.44
C GLN A 213 -2.81 62.57 35.93
N LYS A 214 -1.69 63.13 35.44
CA LYS A 214 -1.28 64.50 35.76
C LYS A 214 -2.33 65.52 35.29
N ALA A 215 -2.79 65.41 34.05
CA ALA A 215 -3.82 66.29 33.50
C ALA A 215 -5.15 66.19 34.29
N HIS A 216 -5.57 65.00 34.70
CA HIS A 216 -6.73 64.82 35.60
C HIS A 216 -6.52 65.55 36.94
N SER A 217 -5.33 65.45 37.55
CA SER A 217 -5.03 66.14 38.81
C SER A 217 -5.04 67.67 38.69
N GLU A 218 -4.79 68.21 37.49
CA GLU A 218 -4.84 69.64 37.19
C GLU A 218 -6.27 70.09 36.92
N ILE A 219 -7.07 69.30 36.19
CA ILE A 219 -8.50 69.53 35.97
C ILE A 219 -9.28 69.53 37.30
N THR A 220 -8.97 68.63 38.24
CA THR A 220 -9.63 68.60 39.56
C THR A 220 -9.39 69.91 40.33
N LYS A 221 -8.13 70.39 40.40
CA LYS A 221 -7.78 71.66 41.05
C LYS A 221 -8.46 72.87 40.40
N LEU A 222 -8.59 72.85 39.07
CA LEU A 222 -9.31 73.90 38.35
C LEU A 222 -10.81 73.90 38.66
N LYS A 223 -11.44 72.73 38.84
CA LYS A 223 -12.84 72.64 39.29
C LYS A 223 -13.02 73.21 40.70
N GLU A 224 -12.19 72.80 41.66
CA GLU A 224 -12.17 73.34 43.02
C GLU A 224 -12.03 74.88 43.00
N THR A 225 -11.12 75.39 42.17
CA THR A 225 -10.90 76.84 41.99
C THR A 225 -12.10 77.56 41.34
N ILE A 226 -12.85 76.90 40.45
CA ILE A 226 -14.07 77.47 39.84
C ILE A 226 -15.19 77.54 40.88
N GLU A 227 -15.44 76.47 41.63
CA GLU A 227 -16.47 76.41 42.68
C GLU A 227 -16.23 77.48 43.77
N GLU A 228 -14.97 77.72 44.17
CA GLU A 228 -14.63 78.82 45.09
C GLU A 228 -14.90 80.22 44.49
N ASN A 229 -14.66 80.42 43.19
CA ASN A 229 -14.88 81.70 42.53
C ASN A 229 -16.35 81.99 42.25
N GLU A 230 -17.15 80.98 41.88
CA GLU A 230 -18.60 81.10 41.75
C GLU A 230 -19.24 81.49 43.09
N LYS A 231 -18.82 80.84 44.18
CA LYS A 231 -19.25 81.20 45.55
C LYS A 231 -18.91 82.65 45.89
N ARG A 232 -17.69 83.11 45.59
CA ARG A 232 -17.27 84.53 45.76
C ARG A 232 -18.01 85.51 44.86
N PHE A 233 -18.54 85.07 43.72
CA PHE A 233 -19.33 85.91 42.83
C PHE A 233 -20.73 86.14 43.40
N LEU A 234 -21.39 85.08 43.90
CA LEU A 234 -22.68 85.19 44.59
C LEU A 234 -22.61 86.04 45.87
N GLU A 235 -21.50 86.01 46.60
CA GLU A 235 -21.29 86.88 47.78
C GLU A 235 -21.12 88.37 47.42
N LYS A 236 -20.84 88.72 46.15
CA LYS A 236 -20.60 90.11 45.72
C LYS A 236 -21.79 90.80 45.06
N THR A 237 -22.79 90.06 44.58
CA THR A 237 -23.96 90.61 43.86
C THR A 237 -25.11 91.10 44.76
N VAL A 238 -24.89 91.18 46.08
CA VAL A 238 -25.94 91.52 47.07
C VAL A 238 -25.89 92.98 47.56
N VAL A 239 -24.85 93.77 47.24
CA VAL A 239 -24.74 95.17 47.70
C VAL A 239 -24.26 96.13 46.60
N LYS A 240 -25.21 96.76 45.90
CA LYS A 240 -25.22 98.18 45.50
C LYS A 240 -26.45 98.50 44.65
N ASP A 241 -27.39 99.27 45.20
CA ASP A 241 -28.30 100.13 44.44
C ASP A 241 -28.92 101.19 45.38
N ARG A 242 -28.74 102.48 45.02
CA ARG A 242 -29.41 103.71 45.49
C ARG A 242 -28.61 104.91 44.98
N GLU A 243 -29.02 105.53 43.87
CA GLU A 243 -30.09 106.55 43.73
C GLU A 243 -29.59 107.97 44.07
N GLU A 244 -29.76 108.90 43.13
CA GLU A 244 -29.36 110.31 43.18
C GLU A 244 -30.60 111.23 43.19
N GLU A 245 -30.45 112.51 43.59
CA GLU A 245 -30.93 113.72 42.87
C GLU A 245 -31.22 114.99 43.75
N MET A 246 -30.51 116.08 43.44
CA MET A 246 -30.99 117.46 43.14
C MET A 246 -31.61 118.47 44.17
N THR A 247 -30.96 119.66 44.25
CA THR A 247 -31.53 121.07 44.25
C THR A 247 -32.27 121.65 45.50
N ASN A 248 -32.41 122.99 45.75
CA ASN A 248 -31.83 124.26 45.24
C ASN A 248 -32.09 125.50 46.17
N GLY A 249 -31.32 126.60 46.01
CA GLY A 249 -31.65 128.02 46.36
C GLY A 249 -31.50 128.46 47.84
N SER A 250 -31.36 129.75 48.21
CA SER A 250 -31.05 131.04 47.52
C SER A 250 -30.16 131.92 48.48
N ASP A 251 -30.00 133.26 48.53
CA ASP A 251 -30.66 134.48 47.99
C ASP A 251 -29.74 135.74 48.13
N THR A 252 -30.23 136.95 47.80
CA THR A 252 -29.68 138.32 48.09
C THR A 252 -28.35 138.78 47.44
N LYS A 253 -28.08 140.08 47.16
CA LYS A 253 -28.93 141.19 46.64
C LYS A 253 -28.07 142.40 46.19
N SER A 254 -27.92 142.60 44.88
CA SER A 254 -28.20 143.88 44.19
C SER A 254 -27.61 145.21 44.73
N GLU A 255 -26.33 145.29 45.06
CA GLU A 255 -25.58 146.56 44.92
C GLU A 255 -24.26 146.41 44.14
N GLU A 256 -23.95 145.20 43.68
CA GLU A 256 -22.78 144.89 42.86
C GLU A 256 -23.00 145.08 41.34
N LEU A 257 -24.20 145.42 40.85
CA LEU A 257 -24.60 145.33 39.43
C LEU A 257 -23.66 146.01 38.40
N LEU A 258 -22.92 147.06 38.79
CA LEU A 258 -21.94 147.74 37.93
C LEU A 258 -20.54 147.08 37.95
N GLN A 259 -20.29 146.25 38.95
CA GLN A 259 -19.16 145.33 39.07
C GLN A 259 -19.52 143.99 38.43
N GLU A 260 -20.73 143.45 38.69
CA GLU A 260 -21.30 142.29 38.00
C GLU A 260 -21.33 142.48 36.49
N LEU A 261 -21.68 143.63 35.92
CA LEU A 261 -21.61 143.81 34.46
C LEU A 261 -20.17 143.75 33.87
N LYS A 262 -19.12 143.83 34.71
CA LYS A 262 -17.75 143.47 34.32
C LYS A 262 -17.45 141.99 34.62
N THR A 263 -17.91 141.46 35.75
CA THR A 263 -17.77 140.05 36.12
C THR A 263 -18.47 139.15 35.09
N ILE A 264 -19.74 139.40 34.77
CA ILE A 264 -20.55 138.78 33.72
C ILE A 264 -19.92 138.95 32.35
N ARG A 265 -19.30 140.10 32.03
CA ARG A 265 -18.59 140.26 30.74
C ARG A 265 -17.33 139.40 30.67
N ASN A 266 -16.59 139.28 31.77
CA ASN A 266 -15.43 138.40 31.85
C ASN A 266 -15.83 136.93 31.93
N GLN A 267 -16.90 136.59 32.67
CA GLN A 267 -17.52 135.26 32.71
C GLN A 267 -18.01 134.87 31.33
N LEU A 268 -18.72 135.72 30.58
CA LEU A 268 -19.15 135.43 29.21
C LEU A 268 -17.95 135.24 28.25
N ILE A 269 -16.82 135.91 28.49
CA ILE A 269 -15.57 135.70 27.74
C ILE A 269 -14.91 134.37 28.14
N GLU A 270 -14.85 134.03 29.43
CA GLU A 270 -14.34 132.73 29.90
C GLU A 270 -15.29 131.57 29.58
N GLU A 271 -16.60 131.78 29.50
CA GLU A 271 -17.61 130.84 29.03
C GLU A 271 -17.53 130.66 27.52
N GLN A 272 -17.28 131.72 26.74
CA GLN A 272 -16.99 131.57 25.30
C GLN A 272 -15.66 130.87 25.06
N LYS A 273 -14.63 131.10 25.89
CA LYS A 273 -13.38 130.32 25.86
C LYS A 273 -13.60 128.87 26.29
N ALA A 274 -14.36 128.64 27.37
CA ALA A 274 -14.68 127.32 27.88
C ALA A 274 -15.54 126.54 26.88
N HIS A 275 -16.54 127.16 26.25
CA HIS A 275 -17.35 126.54 25.21
C HIS A 275 -16.55 126.33 23.91
N GLN A 276 -15.58 127.18 23.58
CA GLN A 276 -14.60 126.89 22.51
C GLN A 276 -13.58 125.81 22.90
N LYS A 277 -13.35 125.59 24.20
CA LYS A 277 -12.49 124.52 24.75
C LYS A 277 -13.25 123.19 24.72
N THR A 278 -14.45 123.10 25.30
CA THR A 278 -15.31 121.91 25.25
C THR A 278 -15.65 121.56 23.81
N LYS A 279 -15.93 122.52 22.92
CA LYS A 279 -16.18 122.23 21.49
C LYS A 279 -14.94 121.75 20.71
N LYS A 280 -13.72 121.96 21.25
CA LYS A 280 -12.49 121.32 20.75
C LYS A 280 -12.29 119.95 21.37
N GLU A 281 -12.62 119.79 22.66
CA GLU A 281 -12.57 118.53 23.40
C GLU A 281 -13.59 117.53 22.82
N GLU A 282 -14.87 117.89 22.67
CA GLU A 282 -15.90 117.13 21.94
C GLU A 282 -15.48 116.74 20.51
N LYS A 283 -14.70 117.59 19.82
CA LYS A 283 -14.21 117.28 18.46
C LYS A 283 -13.07 116.27 18.51
N LEU A 284 -12.16 116.41 19.47
CA LEU A 284 -11.08 115.45 19.72
C LEU A 284 -11.64 114.10 20.16
N GLU A 285 -12.57 114.08 21.12
CA GLU A 285 -13.29 112.89 21.57
C GLU A 285 -14.02 112.19 20.42
N ARG A 286 -14.66 112.93 19.50
CA ARG A 286 -15.30 112.32 18.31
C ARG A 286 -14.28 111.75 17.32
N GLU A 287 -13.11 112.37 17.17
CA GLU A 287 -12.02 111.87 16.33
C GLU A 287 -11.33 110.63 16.95
N GLU A 288 -11.24 110.57 18.28
CA GLU A 288 -10.77 109.40 19.02
C GLU A 288 -11.80 108.26 19.02
N LEU A 289 -13.08 108.55 19.25
CA LEU A 289 -14.18 107.59 19.18
C LEU A 289 -14.31 106.98 17.77
N GLN A 290 -14.09 107.78 16.72
CA GLN A 290 -14.08 107.28 15.34
C GLN A 290 -12.89 106.34 15.07
N LYS A 291 -11.68 106.65 15.58
CA LYS A 291 -10.54 105.72 15.51
C LYS A 291 -10.80 104.41 16.25
N VAL A 292 -11.26 104.48 17.49
CA VAL A 292 -11.61 103.28 18.30
C VAL A 292 -12.68 102.44 17.59
N LYS A 293 -13.63 103.08 16.90
CA LYS A 293 -14.65 102.38 16.09
C LYS A 293 -14.07 101.72 14.84
N GLU A 294 -13.08 102.31 14.20
CA GLU A 294 -12.37 101.73 13.04
C GLU A 294 -11.44 100.57 13.48
N GLU A 295 -10.76 100.72 14.62
CA GLU A 295 -9.96 99.66 15.26
C GLU A 295 -10.83 98.46 15.66
N LEU A 296 -11.96 98.69 16.34
CA LEU A 296 -12.94 97.64 16.69
C LEU A 296 -13.57 96.97 15.46
N LEU A 297 -13.72 97.68 14.34
CA LEU A 297 -14.21 97.10 13.09
C LEU A 297 -13.15 96.17 12.48
N TYR A 298 -11.89 96.60 12.46
CA TYR A 298 -10.76 95.78 12.00
C TYR A 298 -10.54 94.54 12.87
N GLU A 299 -10.62 94.68 14.20
CA GLU A 299 -10.52 93.56 15.14
C GLU A 299 -11.68 92.57 14.95
N LYS A 300 -12.92 93.06 14.82
CA LYS A 300 -14.10 92.23 14.53
C LYS A 300 -13.94 91.45 13.22
N ASP A 301 -13.49 92.07 12.15
CA ASP A 301 -13.32 91.40 10.86
C ASP A 301 -12.17 90.39 10.92
N THR A 302 -11.10 90.68 11.67
CA THR A 302 -10.00 89.74 11.97
C THR A 302 -10.51 88.51 12.73
N LEU A 303 -11.22 88.71 13.84
CA LEU A 303 -11.85 87.63 14.62
C LEU A 303 -12.88 86.84 13.79
N THR A 304 -13.57 87.49 12.85
CA THR A 304 -14.50 86.81 11.94
C THR A 304 -13.77 85.86 11.00
N ASN A 305 -12.61 86.28 10.45
CA ASN A 305 -11.77 85.43 9.60
C ASN A 305 -11.17 84.24 10.38
N GLU A 306 -10.65 84.47 11.59
CA GLU A 306 -10.18 83.41 12.48
C GLU A 306 -11.29 82.39 12.79
N LEU A 307 -12.51 82.87 13.09
CA LEU A 307 -13.65 82.01 13.39
C LEU A 307 -14.13 81.23 12.16
N THR A 308 -13.97 81.76 10.93
CA THR A 308 -14.17 80.96 9.70
C THR A 308 -13.09 79.90 9.51
N GLN A 309 -11.81 80.20 9.78
CA GLN A 309 -10.74 79.21 9.68
C GLN A 309 -10.93 78.06 10.69
N VAL A 310 -11.26 78.38 11.95
CA VAL A 310 -11.57 77.37 12.98
C VAL A 310 -12.77 76.49 12.58
N ARG A 311 -13.73 77.00 11.79
CA ARG A 311 -14.84 76.20 11.24
C ARG A 311 -14.38 75.27 10.12
N THR A 312 -13.53 75.72 9.18
CA THR A 312 -13.00 74.86 8.11
C THR A 312 -12.08 73.78 8.66
N ASP A 313 -11.21 74.12 9.62
CA ASP A 313 -10.30 73.18 10.27
C ASP A 313 -11.08 72.11 11.05
N LYS A 314 -12.14 72.52 11.76
CA LYS A 314 -13.05 71.59 12.44
C LYS A 314 -13.77 70.67 11.46
N GLN A 315 -14.20 71.16 10.30
CA GLN A 315 -14.84 70.33 9.29
C GLN A 315 -13.85 69.29 8.73
N GLN A 316 -12.65 69.71 8.33
CA GLN A 316 -11.61 68.80 7.84
C GLN A 316 -11.25 67.73 8.89
N LYS A 317 -11.18 68.11 10.18
CA LYS A 317 -10.92 67.15 11.26
C LYS A 317 -12.08 66.18 11.52
N ASN A 318 -13.32 66.57 11.27
CA ASN A 318 -14.45 65.63 11.27
C ASN A 318 -14.36 64.64 10.10
N GLU A 319 -14.03 65.11 8.88
CA GLU A 319 -13.87 64.27 7.68
C GLU A 319 -12.68 63.28 7.83
N GLU A 320 -11.57 63.71 8.43
CA GLU A 320 -10.46 62.82 8.83
C GLU A 320 -10.92 61.75 9.83
N LEU A 321 -11.66 62.13 10.88
CA LEU A 321 -12.16 61.19 11.90
C LEU A 321 -13.15 60.17 11.31
N GLU A 322 -14.02 60.58 10.39
CA GLU A 322 -14.93 59.68 9.69
C GLU A 322 -14.17 58.70 8.77
N SER A 323 -13.13 59.17 8.08
CA SER A 323 -12.24 58.30 7.29
C SER A 323 -11.54 57.25 8.17
N ILE A 324 -10.93 57.68 9.29
CA ILE A 324 -10.26 56.80 10.27
C ILE A 324 -11.25 55.81 10.89
N GLY A 325 -12.47 56.23 11.20
CA GLY A 325 -13.53 55.34 11.70
C GLY A 325 -13.89 54.23 10.70
N ASN A 326 -14.01 54.59 9.41
CA ASN A 326 -14.27 53.63 8.33
C ASN A 326 -13.09 52.67 8.09
N GLU A 327 -11.84 53.09 8.28
CA GLU A 327 -10.67 52.19 8.25
C GLU A 327 -10.61 51.27 9.47
N LEU A 328 -10.95 51.77 10.66
CA LEU A 328 -11.00 50.98 11.89
C LEU A 328 -12.05 49.85 11.81
N ILE A 329 -13.23 50.14 11.24
CA ILE A 329 -14.28 49.13 10.97
C ILE A 329 -13.74 48.04 10.04
N LYS A 330 -13.11 48.40 8.90
CA LYS A 330 -12.52 47.42 7.96
C LYS A 330 -11.44 46.56 8.61
N SER A 331 -10.63 47.15 9.50
CA SER A 331 -9.62 46.43 10.28
C SER A 331 -10.26 45.44 11.27
N SER A 332 -11.33 45.85 11.97
CA SER A 332 -12.11 44.98 12.87
C SER A 332 -12.70 43.80 12.10
N ASP A 333 -13.35 44.06 10.96
CA ASP A 333 -13.92 43.06 10.05
C ASP A 333 -12.89 42.02 9.58
N PHE A 334 -11.67 42.47 9.28
CA PHE A 334 -10.56 41.62 8.86
C PHE A 334 -10.06 40.75 10.03
N ASN A 335 -9.89 41.34 11.21
CA ASN A 335 -9.45 40.64 12.42
C ASN A 335 -10.47 39.59 12.87
N GLU A 336 -11.78 39.87 12.78
CA GLU A 336 -12.82 38.86 13.05
C GLU A 336 -12.75 37.69 12.07
N ARG A 337 -12.57 37.95 10.76
CA ARG A 337 -12.40 36.88 9.77
C ARG A 337 -11.17 36.01 10.08
N LYS A 338 -10.04 36.63 10.44
CA LYS A 338 -8.83 35.90 10.83
C LYS A 338 -8.97 35.15 12.16
N SER A 339 -9.74 35.67 13.11
CA SER A 339 -10.06 34.94 14.35
C SER A 339 -10.84 33.66 14.05
N ARG A 340 -11.89 33.74 13.21
CA ARG A 340 -12.70 32.58 12.79
C ARG A 340 -11.89 31.55 11.98
N GLU A 341 -10.92 32.01 11.18
CA GLU A 341 -9.97 31.16 10.47
C GLU A 341 -9.03 30.42 11.44
N CYS A 342 -8.50 31.10 12.46
CA CYS A 342 -7.72 30.48 13.53
C CYS A 342 -8.54 29.48 14.36
N GLU A 343 -9.81 29.78 14.67
CA GLU A 343 -10.74 28.88 15.35
C GLU A 343 -10.91 27.58 14.55
N SER A 344 -11.22 27.69 13.26
CA SER A 344 -11.40 26.54 12.36
C SER A 344 -10.12 25.70 12.21
N LEU A 345 -8.94 26.33 12.20
CA LEU A 345 -7.66 25.63 12.20
C LEU A 345 -7.37 24.93 13.54
N LYS A 346 -7.81 25.50 14.68
CA LYS A 346 -7.69 24.86 16.01
C LYS A 346 -8.60 23.62 16.09
N ASP A 347 -9.82 23.70 15.57
CA ASP A 347 -10.74 22.56 15.47
C ASP A 347 -10.18 21.44 14.57
N GLN A 348 -9.67 21.79 13.38
CA GLN A 348 -9.03 20.81 12.47
C GLN A 348 -7.80 20.14 13.13
N PHE A 349 -6.99 20.89 13.88
CA PHE A 349 -5.85 20.35 14.61
C PHE A 349 -6.28 19.40 15.73
N ALA A 350 -7.34 19.75 16.47
CA ALA A 350 -7.93 18.87 17.49
C ALA A 350 -8.52 17.59 16.88
N GLN A 351 -9.16 17.67 15.71
CA GLN A 351 -9.62 16.48 14.97
C GLN A 351 -8.43 15.58 14.57
N MET A 352 -7.39 16.15 13.95
CA MET A 352 -6.19 15.39 13.55
C MET A 352 -5.49 14.73 14.74
N GLN A 353 -5.44 15.37 15.92
CA GLN A 353 -4.90 14.75 17.13
C GLN A 353 -5.71 13.54 17.60
N ASN A 354 -7.04 13.61 17.54
CA ASN A 354 -7.91 12.48 17.90
C ASN A 354 -7.78 11.32 16.90
N GLU A 355 -7.71 11.61 15.60
CA GLU A 355 -7.48 10.60 14.56
C GLU A 355 -6.11 9.91 14.72
N LEU A 356 -5.04 10.67 15.01
CA LEU A 356 -3.70 10.14 15.27
C LEU A 356 -3.67 9.28 16.54
N LYS A 357 -4.37 9.69 17.60
CA LYS A 357 -4.55 8.88 18.82
C LYS A 357 -5.25 7.55 18.51
N GLN A 358 -6.37 7.57 17.78
CA GLN A 358 -7.07 6.36 17.37
C GLN A 358 -6.17 5.44 16.52
N LYS A 359 -5.38 6.00 15.59
CA LYS A 359 -4.47 5.21 14.76
C LYS A 359 -3.32 4.58 15.55
N ASN A 360 -2.86 5.21 16.63
CA ASN A 360 -1.90 4.57 17.55
C ASN A 360 -2.54 3.41 18.34
N GLU A 361 -3.78 3.55 18.79
CA GLU A 361 -4.53 2.47 19.47
C GLU A 361 -4.81 1.29 18.53
N GLU A 362 -5.14 1.55 17.26
CA GLU A 362 -5.24 0.52 16.21
C GLU A 362 -3.89 -0.18 15.95
N LEU A 363 -2.78 0.57 15.87
CA LEU A 363 -1.44 0.01 15.67
C LEU A 363 -0.99 -0.86 16.86
N GLU A 364 -1.27 -0.45 18.10
CA GLU A 364 -0.97 -1.24 19.29
C GLU A 364 -1.79 -2.54 19.33
N SER A 365 -3.04 -2.51 18.88
CA SER A 365 -3.85 -3.74 18.70
C SER A 365 -3.23 -4.69 17.65
N ILE A 366 -2.74 -4.15 16.53
CA ILE A 366 -2.13 -4.94 15.45
C ILE A 366 -0.79 -5.56 15.88
N ASP A 367 0.08 -4.83 16.59
CA ASP A 367 1.35 -5.38 17.07
C ASP A 367 1.14 -6.51 18.10
N ASN A 368 0.15 -6.36 18.99
CA ASN A 368 -0.29 -7.42 19.90
C ASN A 368 -0.78 -8.69 19.16
N GLU A 369 -1.45 -8.54 18.02
CA GLU A 369 -1.88 -9.67 17.18
C GLU A 369 -0.71 -10.31 16.41
N LEU A 370 0.22 -9.50 15.89
CA LEU A 370 1.46 -9.97 15.25
C LEU A 370 2.36 -10.75 16.21
N VAL A 371 2.46 -10.34 17.48
CA VAL A 371 3.16 -11.09 18.52
C VAL A 371 2.50 -12.44 18.78
N ARG A 372 1.16 -12.49 18.91
CA ARG A 372 0.42 -13.78 19.08
C ARG A 372 0.60 -14.70 17.87
N SER A 373 0.60 -14.15 16.66
CA SER A 373 0.84 -14.91 15.43
C SER A 373 2.27 -15.46 15.36
N ARG A 374 3.29 -14.67 15.76
CA ARG A 374 4.67 -15.14 15.90
C ARG A 374 4.78 -16.29 16.91
N ASP A 375 4.22 -16.11 18.11
CA ASP A 375 4.21 -17.13 19.17
C ASP A 375 3.55 -18.44 18.72
N PHE A 376 2.47 -18.37 17.94
CA PHE A 376 1.81 -19.54 17.36
C PHE A 376 2.68 -20.23 16.31
N ASN A 377 3.25 -19.46 15.38
CA ASN A 377 4.13 -19.99 14.34
C ASN A 377 5.41 -20.60 14.91
N GLU A 378 5.99 -20.03 15.97
CA GLU A 378 7.12 -20.64 16.66
C GLU A 378 6.77 -21.98 17.32
N ARG A 379 5.57 -22.10 17.93
CA ARG A 379 5.11 -23.39 18.48
C ARG A 379 4.95 -24.43 17.37
N LYS A 380 4.31 -24.05 16.25
CA LYS A 380 4.13 -24.96 15.10
C LYS A 380 5.44 -25.32 14.41
N SER A 381 6.41 -24.42 14.34
CA SER A 381 7.75 -24.72 13.84
C SER A 381 8.45 -25.78 14.68
N ARG A 382 8.41 -25.66 16.02
CA ARG A 382 8.98 -26.65 16.95
C ARG A 382 8.26 -28.01 16.89
N GLU A 383 6.95 -28.00 16.65
CA GLU A 383 6.14 -29.21 16.43
C GLU A 383 6.54 -29.92 15.11
N CYS A 384 6.72 -29.18 14.03
CA CYS A 384 7.22 -29.69 12.75
C CYS A 384 8.65 -30.25 12.86
N GLU A 385 9.55 -29.57 13.57
CA GLU A 385 10.91 -30.07 13.81
C GLU A 385 10.88 -31.40 14.59
N SER A 386 10.06 -31.51 15.64
CA SER A 386 9.91 -32.75 16.40
C SER A 386 9.28 -33.90 15.60
N LEU A 387 8.33 -33.61 14.72
CA LEU A 387 7.75 -34.62 13.80
C LEU A 387 8.77 -35.08 12.75
N LYS A 388 9.62 -34.17 12.26
CA LYS A 388 10.70 -34.46 11.32
C LYS A 388 11.78 -35.35 11.97
N ASP A 389 12.13 -35.10 13.24
CA ASP A 389 13.02 -35.97 14.01
C ASP A 389 12.41 -37.39 14.20
N GLN A 390 11.11 -37.48 14.47
CA GLN A 390 10.40 -38.77 14.58
C GLN A 390 10.38 -39.53 13.23
N ILE A 391 10.15 -38.83 12.11
CA ILE A 391 10.23 -39.41 10.77
C ILE A 391 11.64 -39.93 10.49
N GLY A 392 12.68 -39.15 10.85
CA GLY A 392 14.08 -39.58 10.72
C GLY A 392 14.41 -40.81 11.57
N GLN A 393 13.84 -40.94 12.76
CA GLN A 393 13.98 -42.15 13.60
C GLN A 393 13.32 -43.36 12.94
N MET A 394 12.04 -43.24 12.53
CA MET A 394 11.31 -44.33 11.86
C MET A 394 11.96 -44.75 10.53
N GLN A 395 12.53 -43.82 9.76
CA GLN A 395 13.27 -44.13 8.53
C GLN A 395 14.55 -44.93 8.81
N ASN A 396 15.27 -44.62 9.89
CA ASN A 396 16.45 -45.39 10.31
C ASN A 396 16.06 -46.79 10.82
N GLU A 397 14.96 -46.92 11.58
CA GLU A 397 14.43 -48.22 12.00
C GLU A 397 13.97 -49.08 10.82
N LEU A 398 13.24 -48.50 9.85
CA LEU A 398 12.87 -49.18 8.61
C LEU A 398 14.09 -49.62 7.79
N LYS A 399 15.15 -48.79 7.74
CA LYS A 399 16.41 -49.17 7.08
C LYS A 399 17.08 -50.36 7.74
N GLN A 400 17.20 -50.36 9.07
CA GLN A 400 17.73 -51.49 9.84
C GLN A 400 16.87 -52.75 9.67
N LYS A 401 15.54 -52.62 9.65
CA LYS A 401 14.63 -53.76 9.46
C LYS A 401 14.63 -54.30 8.03
N ASN A 402 14.88 -53.47 7.03
CA ASN A 402 15.12 -53.93 5.66
C ASN A 402 16.48 -54.63 5.53
N GLU A 403 17.53 -54.12 6.17
CA GLU A 403 18.84 -54.79 6.24
C GLU A 403 18.75 -56.16 6.93
N GLU A 404 18.03 -56.26 8.06
CA GLU A 404 17.70 -57.54 8.71
C GLU A 404 16.88 -58.48 7.80
N LEU A 405 15.88 -57.95 7.08
CA LEU A 405 15.05 -58.74 6.17
C LEU A 405 15.83 -59.26 4.97
N ASP A 406 16.76 -58.48 4.42
CA ASP A 406 17.58 -58.90 3.29
C ASP A 406 18.69 -59.87 3.72
N ASP A 407 19.26 -59.74 4.92
CA ASP A 407 20.12 -60.78 5.51
C ASP A 407 19.35 -62.09 5.74
N LEU A 408 18.11 -62.00 6.25
CA LEU A 408 17.23 -63.17 6.41
C LEU A 408 16.81 -63.77 5.07
N ARG A 409 16.54 -62.96 4.04
CA ARG A 409 16.28 -63.42 2.67
C ARG A 409 17.50 -64.10 2.07
N ASN A 410 18.70 -63.54 2.19
CA ASN A 410 19.93 -64.14 1.67
C ASN A 410 20.23 -65.49 2.34
N ARG A 411 19.98 -65.59 3.66
CA ARG A 411 20.09 -66.86 4.41
C ARG A 411 18.98 -67.85 4.05
N LEU A 412 17.76 -67.40 3.79
CA LEU A 412 16.66 -68.25 3.36
C LEU A 412 16.86 -68.73 1.90
N SER A 413 17.29 -67.86 1.00
CA SER A 413 17.59 -68.18 -0.41
C SER A 413 18.75 -69.16 -0.53
N SER A 414 19.79 -69.06 0.30
CA SER A 414 20.85 -70.08 0.35
C SER A 414 20.37 -71.42 0.96
N LEU A 415 19.54 -71.38 2.00
CA LEU A 415 18.87 -72.58 2.55
C LEU A 415 17.86 -73.22 1.59
N SER A 416 17.25 -72.44 0.69
CA SER A 416 16.33 -72.92 -0.35
C SER A 416 17.09 -73.42 -1.58
N ALA A 417 18.10 -72.70 -2.07
CA ALA A 417 18.94 -73.13 -3.20
C ALA A 417 19.68 -74.44 -2.90
N SER A 418 20.14 -74.64 -1.66
CA SER A 418 20.71 -75.92 -1.19
C SER A 418 19.68 -77.05 -0.98
N LYS A 419 18.41 -76.84 -1.36
CA LYS A 419 17.28 -77.75 -1.07
C LYS A 419 16.20 -77.82 -2.16
N LEU A 420 16.32 -77.01 -3.21
CA LEU A 420 15.44 -76.92 -4.39
C LEU A 420 16.26 -77.01 -5.69
N ASP A 421 17.27 -77.88 -5.69
CA ASP A 421 18.01 -78.22 -6.89
C ASP A 421 17.15 -79.16 -7.76
N GLY A 422 16.32 -78.58 -8.65
CA GLY A 422 15.53 -79.33 -9.63
C GLY A 422 14.02 -79.07 -9.75
N ASP A 423 13.46 -77.97 -9.23
CA ASP A 423 12.03 -77.64 -9.42
C ASP A 423 11.82 -76.23 -10.03
N PRO A 424 11.47 -76.11 -11.33
CA PRO A 424 11.50 -74.83 -12.07
C PRO A 424 10.37 -73.86 -11.72
N ASN A 425 9.42 -74.25 -10.86
CA ASN A 425 8.22 -73.46 -10.55
C ASN A 425 8.40 -72.45 -9.39
N ILE A 426 9.59 -72.36 -8.79
CA ILE A 426 9.86 -71.53 -7.59
C ILE A 426 10.95 -70.46 -7.86
N THR A 427 11.71 -70.59 -8.94
CA THR A 427 12.75 -69.63 -9.35
C THR A 427 12.18 -68.41 -10.07
N ASP A 428 11.89 -67.33 -9.33
CA ASP A 428 12.75 -66.14 -9.32
C ASP A 428 12.19 -65.04 -8.38
N LEU A 429 12.80 -64.88 -7.20
CA LEU A 429 12.49 -63.79 -6.25
C LEU A 429 13.32 -62.52 -6.51
N GLY A 430 14.33 -62.60 -7.38
CA GLY A 430 15.20 -61.50 -7.79
C GLY A 430 14.65 -60.69 -8.97
N ASP A 431 13.91 -61.32 -9.90
CA ASP A 431 13.30 -60.64 -11.05
C ASP A 431 12.44 -59.43 -10.62
N PRO A 432 12.85 -58.18 -10.96
CA PRO A 432 12.10 -56.98 -10.62
C PRO A 432 10.82 -56.82 -11.47
N ASN A 433 10.72 -57.56 -12.57
CA ASN A 433 9.59 -57.55 -13.52
C ASN A 433 8.72 -58.81 -13.41
N ARG A 434 8.83 -59.57 -12.31
CA ARG A 434 7.97 -60.74 -12.06
C ARG A 434 6.48 -60.34 -12.03
N PRO A 435 5.53 -61.23 -12.38
CA PRO A 435 4.11 -60.88 -12.49
C PRO A 435 3.54 -60.13 -11.28
N LEU A 436 3.87 -60.55 -10.04
CA LEU A 436 3.42 -59.87 -8.82
C LEU A 436 3.94 -58.43 -8.67
N LYS A 437 5.14 -58.11 -9.18
CA LYS A 437 5.67 -56.73 -9.15
C LYS A 437 5.05 -55.86 -10.25
N LEU A 438 4.67 -56.45 -11.38
CA LEU A 438 3.89 -55.76 -12.40
C LEU A 438 2.45 -55.50 -11.93
N VAL A 439 1.87 -56.41 -11.14
CA VAL A 439 0.58 -56.23 -10.45
C VAL A 439 0.63 -55.06 -9.45
N GLU A 440 1.66 -54.98 -8.61
CA GLU A 440 1.83 -53.84 -7.69
C GLU A 440 1.91 -52.50 -8.44
N ARG A 441 2.71 -52.42 -9.52
CA ARG A 441 2.81 -51.21 -10.35
C ARG A 441 1.49 -50.87 -11.07
N TYR A 442 0.79 -51.88 -11.58
CA TYR A 442 -0.50 -51.71 -12.26
C TYR A 442 -1.62 -51.23 -11.31
N GLN A 443 -1.55 -51.57 -10.02
CA GLN A 443 -2.41 -50.99 -9.00
C GLN A 443 -1.98 -49.56 -8.67
N GLN A 444 -0.67 -49.28 -8.55
CA GLN A 444 -0.15 -47.92 -8.32
C GLN A 444 -0.45 -46.96 -9.48
N LEU A 445 -0.50 -47.44 -10.74
CA LEU A 445 -0.92 -46.64 -11.89
C LEU A 445 -2.38 -46.17 -11.76
N TYR A 446 -3.24 -47.01 -11.17
CA TYR A 446 -4.64 -46.68 -10.88
C TYR A 446 -4.79 -45.75 -9.66
N ASP A 447 -4.16 -46.11 -8.55
CA ASP A 447 -4.31 -45.39 -7.27
C ASP A 447 -3.66 -43.99 -7.28
N ASN A 448 -2.72 -43.71 -8.21
CA ASN A 448 -2.10 -42.40 -8.40
C ASN A 448 -2.57 -41.75 -9.73
N LEU A 449 -1.81 -41.94 -10.83
CA LEU A 449 -1.93 -41.16 -12.07
C LEU A 449 -3.31 -41.26 -12.75
N TRP A 450 -3.95 -42.44 -12.74
CA TRP A 450 -5.30 -42.59 -13.29
C TRP A 450 -6.30 -41.69 -12.57
N THR A 451 -6.20 -41.60 -11.24
CA THR A 451 -7.13 -40.81 -10.42
C THR A 451 -6.91 -39.30 -10.64
N ASP A 452 -5.65 -38.85 -10.66
CA ASP A 452 -5.32 -37.44 -10.93
C ASP A 452 -5.84 -36.98 -12.31
N ILE A 453 -5.71 -37.82 -13.34
CA ILE A 453 -6.20 -37.52 -14.71
C ILE A 453 -7.72 -37.67 -14.81
N PHE A 454 -8.33 -38.59 -14.06
CA PHE A 454 -9.78 -38.74 -14.04
C PHE A 454 -10.47 -37.48 -13.51
N ASP A 455 -9.91 -36.85 -12.46
CA ASP A 455 -10.39 -35.58 -11.94
C ASP A 455 -10.13 -34.43 -12.95
N GLU A 456 -8.92 -34.32 -13.52
CA GLU A 456 -8.58 -33.29 -14.53
C GLU A 456 -9.49 -33.37 -15.78
N LEU A 457 -9.74 -34.58 -16.30
CA LEU A 457 -10.66 -34.80 -17.42
C LEU A 457 -12.13 -34.52 -17.04
N THR A 458 -12.58 -34.96 -15.86
CA THR A 458 -13.97 -34.79 -15.42
C THR A 458 -14.31 -33.31 -15.23
N ASP A 459 -13.34 -32.50 -14.79
CA ASP A 459 -13.44 -31.04 -14.84
C ASP A 459 -13.41 -30.53 -16.28
N SER A 460 -12.46 -30.95 -17.14
CA SER A 460 -12.35 -30.44 -18.52
C SER A 460 -13.64 -30.50 -19.35
N TYR A 461 -14.52 -31.48 -19.10
CA TYR A 461 -15.80 -31.65 -19.78
C TYR A 461 -16.94 -30.73 -19.27
N HIS A 462 -16.64 -29.51 -18.81
CA HIS A 462 -17.62 -28.56 -18.24
C HIS A 462 -18.92 -28.37 -19.05
N ASP A 463 -18.88 -28.44 -20.38
CA ASP A 463 -20.03 -28.23 -21.28
C ASP A 463 -21.09 -29.35 -21.26
N VAL A 464 -20.88 -30.41 -20.47
CA VAL A 464 -21.78 -31.57 -20.36
C VAL A 464 -22.66 -31.45 -19.11
N ASP A 465 -23.98 -31.33 -19.31
CA ASP A 465 -24.99 -31.10 -18.25
C ASP A 465 -25.02 -32.20 -17.17
N SER A 466 -24.69 -33.45 -17.49
CA SER A 466 -24.76 -34.60 -16.57
C SER A 466 -23.40 -34.99 -15.99
N SER A 467 -23.23 -34.93 -14.66
CA SER A 467 -21.98 -35.36 -13.99
C SER A 467 -21.55 -36.77 -14.37
N GLY A 468 -22.47 -37.74 -14.32
CA GLY A 468 -22.20 -39.13 -14.67
C GLY A 468 -21.86 -39.37 -16.15
N GLU A 469 -22.13 -38.41 -17.05
CA GLU A 469 -21.68 -38.49 -18.45
C GLU A 469 -20.26 -37.95 -18.60
N ARG A 470 -19.85 -36.95 -17.79
CA ARG A 470 -18.44 -36.50 -17.68
C ARG A 470 -17.54 -37.58 -17.11
N GLU A 471 -17.93 -38.15 -15.96
CA GLU A 471 -17.25 -39.27 -15.30
C GLU A 471 -17.09 -40.48 -16.25
N LYS A 472 -18.10 -40.73 -17.11
CA LYS A 472 -18.05 -41.79 -18.12
C LYS A 472 -17.10 -41.47 -19.28
N MET A 473 -17.11 -40.24 -19.80
CA MET A 473 -16.21 -39.83 -20.87
C MET A 473 -14.74 -39.79 -20.40
N ALA A 474 -14.47 -39.29 -19.20
CA ALA A 474 -13.14 -39.31 -18.60
C ALA A 474 -12.58 -40.74 -18.47
N ALA A 475 -13.35 -41.65 -17.87
CA ALA A 475 -12.94 -43.06 -17.75
C ALA A 475 -12.74 -43.73 -19.12
N MET A 476 -13.58 -43.44 -20.11
CA MET A 476 -13.46 -44.01 -21.46
C MET A 476 -12.24 -43.49 -22.23
N GLU A 477 -11.85 -42.22 -22.10
CA GLU A 477 -10.64 -41.71 -22.77
C GLU A 477 -9.36 -42.25 -22.11
N ILE A 478 -9.30 -42.34 -20.79
CA ILE A 478 -8.15 -42.95 -20.09
C ILE A 478 -8.02 -44.44 -20.45
N MET A 479 -9.15 -45.16 -20.58
CA MET A 479 -9.19 -46.54 -21.08
C MET A 479 -8.68 -46.63 -22.52
N SER A 480 -9.09 -45.70 -23.40
CA SER A 480 -8.63 -45.59 -24.79
C SER A 480 -7.11 -45.39 -24.87
N ILE A 481 -6.52 -44.56 -24.00
CA ILE A 481 -5.06 -44.40 -23.92
C ILE A 481 -4.40 -45.71 -23.51
N PHE A 482 -4.86 -46.38 -22.44
CA PHE A 482 -4.28 -47.64 -21.98
C PHE A 482 -4.39 -48.77 -23.04
N GLU A 483 -5.54 -48.90 -23.70
CA GLU A 483 -5.72 -49.92 -24.75
C GLU A 483 -4.83 -49.64 -25.97
N ARG A 484 -4.74 -48.38 -26.43
CA ARG A 484 -3.85 -47.99 -27.54
C ARG A 484 -2.38 -48.30 -27.23
N VAL A 485 -1.92 -47.99 -26.02
CA VAL A 485 -0.58 -48.33 -25.54
C VAL A 485 -0.36 -49.84 -25.49
N LEU A 486 -1.32 -50.61 -24.96
CA LEU A 486 -1.21 -52.08 -24.93
C LEU A 486 -1.15 -52.68 -26.34
N GLN A 487 -1.98 -52.19 -27.27
CA GLN A 487 -1.96 -52.63 -28.67
C GLN A 487 -0.62 -52.29 -29.33
N PHE A 488 -0.06 -51.09 -29.11
CA PHE A 488 1.28 -50.72 -29.59
C PHE A 488 2.37 -51.66 -29.04
N CYS A 489 2.38 -51.93 -27.73
CA CYS A 489 3.36 -52.82 -27.12
C CYS A 489 3.27 -54.26 -27.66
N LYS A 490 2.07 -54.77 -27.99
CA LYS A 490 1.88 -56.08 -28.62
C LYS A 490 2.52 -56.16 -30.00
N HIS A 491 2.18 -55.23 -30.90
CA HIS A 491 2.77 -55.19 -32.24
C HIS A 491 4.30 -55.05 -32.18
N LEU A 492 4.82 -54.21 -31.28
CA LEU A 492 6.26 -54.02 -31.11
C LEU A 492 6.98 -55.27 -30.57
N VAL A 493 6.33 -56.03 -29.68
CA VAL A 493 6.81 -57.35 -29.22
C VAL A 493 6.92 -58.34 -30.37
N GLU A 494 5.87 -58.45 -31.19
CA GLU A 494 5.87 -59.35 -32.34
C GLU A 494 6.89 -58.94 -33.40
N ASP A 495 6.98 -57.65 -33.73
CA ASP A 495 7.89 -57.15 -34.76
C ASP A 495 9.35 -57.21 -34.31
N GLN A 496 9.63 -57.08 -33.01
CA GLN A 496 10.95 -57.39 -32.45
C GLN A 496 11.29 -58.88 -32.59
N GLU A 497 10.36 -59.80 -32.32
CA GLU A 497 10.59 -61.25 -32.48
C GLU A 497 10.83 -61.61 -33.97
N LYS A 498 10.01 -61.08 -34.89
CA LYS A 498 10.20 -61.20 -36.36
C LYS A 498 11.55 -60.64 -36.83
N THR A 499 11.97 -59.49 -36.29
CA THR A 499 13.23 -58.81 -36.65
C THR A 499 14.45 -59.60 -36.15
N ILE A 500 14.40 -60.14 -34.92
CA ILE A 500 15.49 -60.97 -34.39
C ILE A 500 15.58 -62.29 -35.17
N ILE A 501 14.47 -62.96 -35.45
CA ILE A 501 14.45 -64.22 -36.22
C ILE A 501 14.99 -64.02 -37.64
N SER A 502 14.57 -62.98 -38.35
CA SER A 502 15.10 -62.68 -39.70
C SER A 502 16.59 -62.30 -39.68
N THR A 503 17.05 -61.55 -38.68
CA THR A 503 18.47 -61.22 -38.49
C THR A 503 19.33 -62.45 -38.20
N LEU A 504 18.82 -63.42 -37.43
CA LEU A 504 19.54 -64.64 -37.06
C LEU A 504 19.48 -65.74 -38.14
N THR A 505 18.45 -65.75 -38.99
CA THR A 505 18.33 -66.73 -40.10
C THR A 505 19.08 -66.31 -41.37
N CYS A 506 19.35 -65.01 -41.58
CA CYS A 506 20.03 -64.48 -42.76
C CYS A 506 19.36 -64.84 -44.12
N CYS A 507 18.05 -65.15 -44.12
CA CYS A 507 17.31 -65.58 -45.31
C CYS A 507 16.31 -64.51 -45.79
N SER A 508 16.04 -64.50 -47.10
CA SER A 508 14.95 -63.73 -47.70
C SER A 508 13.59 -64.16 -47.13
N GLN A 509 12.63 -63.24 -47.16
CA GLN A 509 11.32 -63.40 -46.50
C GLN A 509 10.49 -64.61 -46.96
N ASP A 510 10.80 -65.16 -48.15
CA ASP A 510 10.03 -66.23 -48.78
C ASP A 510 10.20 -67.64 -48.17
N ASN A 511 11.14 -67.84 -47.22
CA ASN A 511 11.50 -69.17 -46.66
C ASN A 511 11.70 -69.19 -45.12
N LEU A 512 11.00 -68.36 -44.34
CA LEU A 512 11.19 -68.33 -42.88
C LEU A 512 10.84 -69.66 -42.18
N ASP A 513 9.73 -70.30 -42.55
CA ASP A 513 9.11 -71.38 -41.76
C ASP A 513 9.99 -72.63 -41.61
N GLU A 514 10.76 -73.01 -42.64
CA GLU A 514 11.60 -74.21 -42.58
C GLU A 514 12.85 -74.00 -41.71
N HIS A 515 13.43 -72.79 -41.71
CA HIS A 515 14.68 -72.48 -41.00
C HIS A 515 14.48 -71.96 -39.57
N ALA A 516 13.31 -71.39 -39.25
CA ALA A 516 12.95 -71.03 -37.86
C ALA A 516 13.03 -72.23 -36.90
N SER A 517 12.76 -73.45 -37.41
CA SER A 517 12.85 -74.75 -36.72
C SER A 517 14.14 -75.00 -35.92
N ASN A 518 15.26 -74.38 -36.31
CA ASN A 518 16.58 -74.60 -35.70
C ASN A 518 16.99 -73.51 -34.69
N ILE A 519 16.18 -72.47 -34.50
CA ILE A 519 16.46 -71.38 -33.55
C ILE A 519 15.76 -71.67 -32.22
N ASP A 520 16.51 -71.59 -31.12
CA ASP A 520 15.90 -71.61 -29.78
C ASP A 520 15.20 -70.27 -29.49
N ILE A 521 13.89 -70.26 -29.76
CA ILE A 521 13.00 -69.14 -29.50
C ILE A 521 12.96 -68.80 -27.99
N SER A 522 13.18 -69.77 -27.09
CA SER A 522 13.20 -69.51 -25.64
C SER A 522 14.40 -68.65 -25.25
N THR A 523 15.58 -68.89 -25.83
CA THR A 523 16.75 -68.00 -25.68
C THR A 523 16.45 -66.58 -26.19
N ILE A 524 15.77 -66.42 -27.32
CA ILE A 524 15.36 -65.09 -27.82
C ILE A 524 14.47 -64.37 -26.79
N ARG A 525 13.45 -65.05 -26.25
CA ARG A 525 12.54 -64.45 -25.26
C ARG A 525 13.22 -64.15 -23.93
N ASN A 526 14.13 -65.00 -23.47
CA ASN A 526 14.95 -64.74 -22.28
C ASN A 526 15.86 -63.52 -22.48
N ILE A 527 16.45 -63.33 -23.67
CA ILE A 527 17.20 -62.11 -24.02
C ILE A 527 16.28 -60.89 -24.05
N ARG A 528 15.08 -60.99 -24.65
CA ARG A 528 14.09 -59.89 -24.69
C ARG A 528 13.65 -59.48 -23.28
N LYS A 529 13.28 -60.44 -22.42
CA LYS A 529 12.88 -60.21 -21.03
C LYS A 529 13.99 -59.58 -20.19
N SER A 530 15.23 -60.08 -20.28
CA SER A 530 16.36 -59.55 -19.50
C SER A 530 16.78 -58.13 -19.92
N ASN A 531 16.57 -57.74 -21.18
CA ASN A 531 16.87 -56.39 -21.69
C ASN A 531 15.63 -55.45 -21.68
N ALA A 532 14.48 -55.91 -21.21
CA ALA A 532 13.22 -55.17 -21.34
C ALA A 532 13.22 -53.78 -20.65
N GLN A 533 13.90 -53.65 -19.50
CA GLN A 533 14.05 -52.35 -18.83
C GLN A 533 14.98 -51.40 -19.60
N GLN A 534 16.02 -51.91 -20.27
CA GLN A 534 16.99 -51.10 -21.02
C GLN A 534 16.42 -50.58 -22.35
N THR A 535 15.48 -51.32 -22.95
CA THR A 535 14.79 -50.92 -24.19
C THR A 535 13.69 -49.88 -23.96
N LEU A 536 13.15 -49.77 -22.74
CA LEU A 536 11.98 -48.94 -22.43
C LEU A 536 12.11 -47.46 -22.87
N PRO A 537 13.22 -46.73 -22.65
CA PRO A 537 13.33 -45.33 -23.10
C PRO A 537 13.22 -45.17 -24.62
N SER A 538 13.77 -46.13 -25.38
CA SER A 538 13.64 -46.15 -26.85
C SER A 538 12.21 -46.44 -27.30
N ILE A 539 11.47 -47.24 -26.53
CA ILE A 539 10.08 -47.61 -26.82
C ILE A 539 9.12 -46.44 -26.53
N VAL A 540 9.33 -45.71 -25.43
CA VAL A 540 8.63 -44.45 -25.15
C VAL A 540 8.89 -43.43 -26.26
N GLN A 541 10.16 -43.24 -26.66
CA GLN A 541 10.50 -42.37 -27.78
C GLN A 541 9.89 -42.83 -29.12
N GLN A 542 9.75 -44.15 -29.34
CA GLN A 542 9.09 -44.68 -30.53
C GLN A 542 7.58 -44.44 -30.52
N TYR A 543 6.91 -44.62 -29.38
CA TYR A 543 5.48 -44.32 -29.23
C TYR A 543 5.19 -42.85 -29.53
N ALA A 544 5.97 -41.93 -28.95
CA ALA A 544 5.84 -40.49 -29.17
C ALA A 544 6.10 -40.06 -30.63
N ARG A 545 6.92 -40.81 -31.39
CA ARG A 545 7.13 -40.57 -32.84
C ARG A 545 6.00 -41.12 -33.73
N GLN A 546 5.21 -42.07 -33.24
CA GLN A 546 4.13 -42.70 -33.99
C GLN A 546 2.74 -42.13 -33.64
N ASN A 547 2.59 -41.54 -32.45
CA ASN A 547 1.36 -40.97 -31.95
C ASN A 547 1.54 -39.45 -31.78
N ASP A 548 1.42 -38.72 -32.89
CA ASP A 548 1.55 -37.26 -33.01
C ASP A 548 0.37 -36.48 -32.38
N GLN A 549 -0.14 -36.98 -31.24
CA GLN A 549 -1.18 -36.32 -30.43
C GLN A 549 -0.54 -35.49 -29.32
N GLU A 550 -1.19 -34.37 -28.98
CA GLU A 550 -0.78 -33.43 -27.93
C GLU A 550 -1.05 -33.96 -26.51
N LEU A 551 -0.56 -35.19 -26.20
CA LEU A 551 -0.47 -35.71 -24.84
C LEU A 551 0.46 -34.78 -24.03
N THR A 552 -0.15 -33.99 -23.16
CA THR A 552 0.50 -32.95 -22.36
C THR A 552 0.13 -33.11 -20.89
N GLY A 553 0.95 -32.58 -19.99
CA GLY A 553 0.75 -32.73 -18.55
C GLY A 553 0.64 -34.19 -18.12
N LEU A 554 -0.26 -34.45 -17.18
CA LEU A 554 -0.43 -35.76 -16.53
C LEU A 554 -0.76 -36.88 -17.54
N MET A 555 -1.51 -36.60 -18.62
CA MET A 555 -1.82 -37.58 -19.66
C MET A 555 -0.57 -38.16 -20.34
N LYS A 556 0.49 -37.36 -20.46
CA LYS A 556 1.78 -37.83 -20.99
C LYS A 556 2.44 -38.78 -20.00
N ASP A 557 2.54 -38.39 -18.74
CA ASP A 557 3.22 -39.15 -17.70
C ASP A 557 2.54 -40.51 -17.44
N PHE A 558 1.20 -40.54 -17.48
CA PHE A 558 0.40 -41.77 -17.47
C PHE A 558 0.63 -42.61 -18.73
N ALA A 559 0.67 -42.02 -19.93
CA ALA A 559 0.98 -42.78 -21.14
C ALA A 559 2.38 -43.40 -21.10
N GLU A 560 3.39 -42.71 -20.55
CA GLU A 560 4.75 -43.23 -20.40
C GLU A 560 4.82 -44.43 -19.43
N GLU A 561 4.15 -44.37 -18.26
CA GLU A 561 4.13 -45.52 -17.32
C GLU A 561 3.15 -46.63 -17.77
N CYS A 562 2.12 -46.30 -18.57
CA CYS A 562 1.35 -47.30 -19.32
C CYS A 562 2.26 -48.09 -20.28
N ILE A 563 3.16 -47.41 -21.00
CA ILE A 563 4.12 -48.06 -21.93
C ILE A 563 5.06 -48.96 -21.14
N ALA A 564 5.54 -48.54 -19.96
CA ALA A 564 6.36 -49.36 -19.10
C ALA A 564 5.65 -50.66 -18.68
N ILE A 565 4.42 -50.58 -18.18
CA ILE A 565 3.67 -51.74 -17.70
C ILE A 565 3.23 -52.63 -18.88
N CYS A 566 2.75 -52.06 -19.99
CA CYS A 566 2.36 -52.81 -21.18
C CYS A 566 3.57 -53.51 -21.82
N TRP A 567 4.72 -52.85 -21.94
CA TRP A 567 5.94 -53.49 -22.42
C TRP A 567 6.38 -54.64 -21.50
N LEU A 568 6.55 -54.37 -20.21
CA LEU A 568 7.04 -55.37 -19.24
C LEU A 568 6.08 -56.56 -19.04
N THR A 569 4.79 -56.41 -19.35
CA THR A 569 3.80 -57.51 -19.36
C THR A 569 3.80 -58.32 -20.67
N GLN A 570 4.01 -57.68 -21.84
CA GLN A 570 4.01 -58.37 -23.13
C GLN A 570 5.35 -59.07 -23.46
N VAL A 571 6.45 -58.74 -22.77
CA VAL A 571 7.75 -59.47 -22.88
C VAL A 571 7.85 -60.71 -21.99
N GLN A 572 6.85 -61.01 -21.15
CA GLN A 572 6.82 -62.27 -20.40
C GLN A 572 6.51 -63.43 -21.35
N ASP A 573 7.01 -64.63 -21.03
CA ASP A 573 6.59 -65.86 -21.70
C ASP A 573 6.02 -66.83 -20.66
N PRO A 574 4.71 -67.15 -20.70
CA PRO A 574 3.67 -66.54 -21.54
C PRO A 574 3.37 -65.06 -21.18
N PRO A 575 2.88 -64.24 -22.14
CA PRO A 575 2.48 -62.86 -21.88
C PRO A 575 1.33 -62.72 -20.87
N ILE A 576 1.41 -61.68 -20.04
CA ILE A 576 0.34 -61.27 -19.11
C ILE A 576 -0.80 -60.62 -19.91
N ALA A 577 -2.04 -60.99 -19.59
CA ALA A 577 -3.22 -60.57 -20.34
C ALA A 577 -4.05 -59.52 -19.60
N PHE A 578 -4.68 -58.64 -20.38
CA PHE A 578 -5.65 -57.66 -19.91
C PHE A 578 -7.01 -57.90 -20.59
N GLU A 579 -8.07 -57.89 -19.80
CA GLU A 579 -9.45 -58.16 -20.23
C GLU A 579 -10.31 -56.91 -20.01
N PHE A 580 -10.77 -56.33 -21.12
CA PHE A 580 -11.53 -55.08 -21.20
C PHE A 580 -13.04 -55.31 -21.42
N LYS A 581 -13.45 -56.55 -21.71
CA LYS A 581 -14.75 -56.85 -22.33
C LYS A 581 -15.83 -57.18 -21.30
N TYR A 582 -16.28 -56.15 -20.58
CA TYR A 582 -17.54 -56.20 -19.84
C TYR A 582 -18.53 -55.23 -20.49
N ASP A 583 -19.30 -55.77 -21.44
CA ASP A 583 -20.29 -55.00 -22.20
C ASP A 583 -21.38 -54.40 -21.27
N HIS A 584 -21.92 -53.24 -21.65
CA HIS A 584 -23.08 -52.65 -20.99
C HIS A 584 -24.23 -53.66 -20.95
N GLY A 585 -24.71 -54.01 -19.76
CA GLY A 585 -25.78 -55.00 -19.56
C GLY A 585 -25.33 -56.34 -18.94
N VAL A 586 -24.03 -56.61 -18.84
CA VAL A 586 -23.49 -57.80 -18.16
C VAL A 586 -23.76 -57.74 -16.65
N GLU A 587 -24.12 -58.87 -16.03
CA GLU A 587 -24.35 -58.93 -14.57
C GLU A 587 -23.02 -58.87 -13.78
N LEU A 588 -23.04 -58.19 -12.63
CA LEU A 588 -21.84 -57.89 -11.85
C LEU A 588 -21.29 -59.11 -11.09
N ASP A 589 -20.29 -59.77 -11.68
CA ASP A 589 -19.52 -60.83 -11.00
C ASP A 589 -18.53 -60.23 -9.99
N LYS A 590 -18.81 -60.43 -8.70
CA LYS A 590 -17.97 -59.89 -7.61
C LYS A 590 -16.67 -60.65 -7.38
N ASP A 591 -16.47 -61.81 -8.02
CA ASP A 591 -15.18 -62.51 -8.02
C ASP A 591 -14.25 -62.04 -9.14
N LEU A 592 -14.78 -61.43 -10.21
CA LEU A 592 -13.99 -60.83 -11.31
C LEU A 592 -13.90 -59.29 -11.26
N MET A 593 -14.86 -58.61 -10.64
CA MET A 593 -15.05 -57.15 -10.73
C MET A 593 -15.11 -56.46 -9.35
N ARG A 594 -14.84 -55.16 -9.33
CA ARG A 594 -15.01 -54.22 -8.20
C ARG A 594 -15.89 -53.05 -8.64
N GLU A 595 -16.81 -52.63 -7.77
CA GLU A 595 -17.65 -51.44 -7.96
C GLU A 595 -16.78 -50.16 -7.85
N PHE A 596 -17.02 -49.15 -8.70
CA PHE A 596 -16.30 -47.88 -8.71
C PHE A 596 -16.88 -46.86 -7.70
N THR A 597 -17.81 -45.98 -8.12
CA THR A 597 -18.39 -44.95 -7.22
C THR A 597 -19.82 -45.27 -6.75
N VAL A 598 -20.53 -46.19 -7.42
CA VAL A 598 -21.88 -46.61 -7.03
C VAL A 598 -22.05 -48.12 -7.00
N SER A 599 -23.04 -48.62 -6.26
CA SER A 599 -23.45 -50.03 -6.25
C SER A 599 -24.65 -50.30 -7.17
N GLY A 600 -24.56 -51.39 -7.93
CA GLY A 600 -25.58 -51.86 -8.86
C GLY A 600 -25.48 -53.36 -9.13
N ASP A 601 -26.30 -53.85 -10.06
CA ASP A 601 -26.42 -55.28 -10.38
C ASP A 601 -25.84 -55.62 -11.78
N ILE A 602 -25.63 -54.59 -12.61
CA ILE A 602 -25.28 -54.67 -14.03
C ILE A 602 -24.15 -53.68 -14.33
N VAL A 603 -23.20 -54.03 -15.19
CA VAL A 603 -22.13 -53.13 -15.68
C VAL A 603 -22.69 -52.08 -16.65
N ASP A 604 -22.29 -50.81 -16.48
CA ASP A 604 -22.53 -49.74 -17.46
C ASP A 604 -21.28 -49.42 -18.29
N TYR A 605 -20.10 -49.34 -17.65
CA TYR A 605 -18.80 -49.22 -18.32
C TYR A 605 -17.65 -49.73 -17.44
N VAL A 606 -16.53 -50.07 -18.09
CA VAL A 606 -15.27 -50.46 -17.44
C VAL A 606 -14.46 -49.21 -17.14
N VAL A 607 -13.90 -49.16 -15.94
CA VAL A 607 -13.10 -48.05 -15.39
C VAL A 607 -11.62 -48.44 -15.32
N TRP A 608 -11.34 -49.71 -15.00
CA TRP A 608 -9.99 -50.31 -15.05
C TRP A 608 -10.10 -51.78 -15.48
N PRO A 609 -9.29 -52.28 -16.43
CA PRO A 609 -9.44 -53.64 -16.96
C PRO A 609 -8.93 -54.73 -15.99
N THR A 610 -9.41 -55.97 -16.19
CA THR A 610 -8.97 -57.13 -15.38
C THR A 610 -7.57 -57.57 -15.85
N MET A 611 -6.63 -57.76 -14.93
CA MET A 611 -5.28 -58.28 -15.21
C MET A 611 -5.21 -59.76 -14.84
N ARG A 612 -4.84 -60.62 -15.80
CA ARG A 612 -4.69 -62.07 -15.65
C ARG A 612 -3.26 -62.51 -15.90
N LEU A 613 -2.81 -63.56 -15.21
CA LEU A 613 -1.45 -64.10 -15.35
C LEU A 613 -1.14 -64.55 -16.80
N THR A 614 -2.15 -65.06 -17.50
CA THR A 614 -2.18 -65.40 -18.93
C THR A 614 -3.60 -65.19 -19.47
N LEU A 615 -3.84 -65.38 -20.77
CA LEU A 615 -5.16 -65.18 -21.40
C LEU A 615 -6.29 -65.91 -20.66
N ASP A 616 -6.15 -67.22 -20.45
CA ASP A 616 -7.07 -68.07 -19.69
C ASP A 616 -6.63 -68.26 -18.21
N GLY A 617 -5.72 -67.40 -17.74
CA GLY A 617 -5.06 -67.53 -16.45
C GLY A 617 -5.87 -67.02 -15.26
N PRO A 618 -5.36 -67.29 -14.03
CA PRO A 618 -5.94 -66.72 -12.82
C PRO A 618 -5.90 -65.18 -12.85
N VAL A 619 -6.97 -64.57 -12.34
CA VAL A 619 -7.05 -63.13 -12.13
C VAL A 619 -6.05 -62.71 -11.07
N MET A 620 -5.21 -61.73 -11.39
CA MET A 620 -4.28 -61.10 -10.47
C MET A 620 -4.83 -59.75 -9.96
N VAL A 621 -5.55 -59.01 -10.81
CA VAL A 621 -6.27 -57.79 -10.43
C VAL A 621 -7.66 -57.83 -11.05
N LYS A 622 -8.69 -57.74 -10.19
CA LYS A 622 -10.09 -57.57 -10.61
C LYS A 622 -10.27 -56.25 -11.35
N SER A 623 -11.10 -56.22 -12.38
CA SER A 623 -11.51 -54.96 -13.01
C SER A 623 -12.18 -54.02 -12.01
N VAL A 624 -12.11 -52.72 -12.31
CA VAL A 624 -12.99 -51.73 -11.71
C VAL A 624 -14.04 -51.36 -12.74
N VAL A 625 -15.31 -51.40 -12.37
CA VAL A 625 -16.45 -51.14 -13.25
C VAL A 625 -17.43 -50.17 -12.58
N GLN A 626 -18.09 -49.32 -13.36
CA GLN A 626 -19.21 -48.54 -12.87
C GLN A 626 -20.51 -49.31 -13.14
N PRO A 627 -21.23 -49.76 -12.10
CA PRO A 627 -22.46 -50.51 -12.27
C PRO A 627 -23.69 -49.60 -12.23
N ILE A 628 -24.80 -50.12 -12.73
CA ILE A 628 -26.14 -49.54 -12.65
C ILE A 628 -27.12 -50.53 -12.03
N LYS A 629 -28.18 -50.00 -11.41
CA LYS A 629 -29.24 -50.81 -10.82
C LYS A 629 -30.15 -51.37 -11.91
N LYS A 630 -30.44 -52.67 -11.84
CA LYS A 630 -31.33 -53.35 -12.78
C LYS A 630 -32.73 -52.75 -12.65
N LYS A 631 -33.22 -52.10 -13.71
CA LYS A 631 -34.59 -51.57 -13.77
C LYS A 631 -35.55 -52.75 -13.59
N ARG A 632 -36.42 -52.66 -12.57
CA ARG A 632 -37.48 -53.63 -12.26
C ARG A 632 -38.72 -53.40 -13.10
#